data_AF-A0A7S3M865-F1
#
_entry.id   AF-A0A7S3M865-F1
#
_cell.length_a   1.000
_cell.length_b   1.000
_cell.length_c   1.000
_cell.angle_alpha   90.00
_cell.angle_beta   90.00
_cell.angle_gamma   90.00
#
_symmetry.space_group_name_H-M   'P 1'
#
loop_
_entity.id
_entity.type
_entity.pdbx_description
1 polymer ?
#
loop_
_entity_poly.entity_id
_entity_poly.type
_entity_poly.pdbx_seq_one_letter_code
_entity_poly.pdbx_strand_id
1 'polypeptide(L)'
;GLESDATERSAKVDETSAHAAKLAEEVADAQKELAALAKSQAQLLAIRQEGKDANTATKETCESSLQSVQNAIVAVRDYTNGGGQNVRTLLEAVVGALATQLTSVNMEEDGLASGFDKMVQINAMTKALKEKDVEHNTREQTSAARELSEASNDHGATNEELGAVKDYQAKLQQRCVAKPESYTERKQRREEEIAGLKESEASN
;
A
#
# COMPACT_ATOMS: atom_id res chain seq x y z
N GLY A 1 15.14 34.84 9.07
CA GLY A 1 15.47 35.43 10.38
C GLY A 1 15.14 34.38 11.40
N LEU A 2 16.02 34.11 12.36
CA LEU A 2 16.09 32.79 13.04
C LEU A 2 14.75 32.20 13.53
N GLU A 3 13.78 32.99 14.00
CA GLU A 3 12.43 32.49 14.34
C GLU A 3 11.64 31.98 13.13
N SER A 4 11.65 32.72 12.02
CA SER A 4 11.03 32.31 10.77
C SER A 4 11.70 31.04 10.24
N ASP A 5 13.03 30.98 10.32
CA ASP A 5 13.82 29.87 9.78
C ASP A 5 13.58 28.59 10.61
N ALA A 6 13.45 28.71 11.93
CA ALA A 6 13.04 27.60 12.81
C ALA A 6 11.61 27.11 12.51
N THR A 7 10.68 28.04 12.25
CA THR A 7 9.30 27.70 11.91
C THR A 7 9.21 26.95 10.58
N GLU A 8 9.95 27.42 9.56
CA GLU A 8 10.02 26.77 8.24
C GLU A 8 10.63 25.37 8.33
N ARG A 9 11.73 25.22 9.08
CA ARG A 9 12.36 23.91 9.31
C ARG A 9 11.45 22.94 10.05
N SER A 10 10.71 23.41 11.06
CA SER A 10 9.70 22.59 11.75
C SER A 10 8.62 22.11 10.78
N ALA A 11 8.09 23.00 9.93
CA ALA A 11 7.10 22.62 8.93
C ALA A 11 7.65 21.58 7.93
N LYS A 12 8.94 21.67 7.57
CA LYS A 12 9.59 20.68 6.70
C LYS A 12 9.75 19.31 7.37
N VAL A 13 10.07 19.27 8.65
CA VAL A 13 10.09 18.03 9.46
C VAL A 13 8.69 17.39 9.48
N ASP A 14 7.64 18.18 9.69
CA ASP A 14 6.26 17.69 9.71
C ASP A 14 5.86 17.12 8.33
N GLU A 15 6.16 17.83 7.24
CA GLU A 15 5.88 17.38 5.87
C GLU A 15 6.60 16.07 5.52
N THR A 16 7.91 16.02 5.78
CA THR A 16 8.75 14.85 5.42
C THR A 16 8.40 13.63 6.26
N SER A 17 8.08 13.81 7.54
CA SER A 17 7.63 12.72 8.42
C SER A 17 6.27 12.17 7.98
N ALA A 18 5.33 13.03 7.59
CA ALA A 18 4.04 12.59 7.05
C ALA A 18 4.20 11.82 5.73
N HIS A 19 5.07 12.30 4.83
CA HIS A 19 5.36 11.60 3.58
C HIS A 19 6.01 10.22 3.81
N ALA A 20 7.00 10.13 4.71
CA ALA A 20 7.65 8.88 5.06
C ALA A 20 6.66 7.87 5.68
N ALA A 21 5.73 8.33 6.53
CA ALA A 21 4.68 7.51 7.10
C ALA A 21 3.74 6.95 6.03
N LYS A 22 3.32 7.79 5.07
CA LYS A 22 2.46 7.37 3.96
C LYS A 22 3.14 6.32 3.07
N LEU A 23 4.41 6.51 2.71
CA LEU A 23 5.17 5.53 1.94
C LEU A 23 5.30 4.19 2.69
N ALA A 24 5.47 4.23 4.01
CA ALA A 24 5.52 3.02 4.84
C ALA A 24 4.20 2.24 4.79
N GLU A 25 3.06 2.94 4.84
CA GLU A 25 1.73 2.34 4.72
C GLU A 25 1.52 1.72 3.32
N GLU A 26 1.84 2.47 2.26
CA GLU A 26 1.71 1.98 0.88
C GLU A 26 2.57 0.73 0.62
N VAL A 27 3.81 0.69 1.12
CA VAL A 27 4.69 -0.49 1.03
C VAL A 27 4.08 -1.68 1.79
N ALA A 28 3.60 -1.45 3.02
CA ALA A 28 3.02 -2.51 3.84
C ALA A 28 1.76 -3.11 3.18
N ASP A 29 0.90 -2.26 2.61
CA ASP A 29 -0.31 -2.72 1.94
C ASP A 29 -0.02 -3.44 0.63
N ALA A 30 0.89 -2.93 -0.21
CA ALA A 30 1.33 -3.63 -1.42
C ALA A 30 1.93 -5.01 -1.11
N GLN A 31 2.69 -5.14 -0.02
CA GLN A 31 3.22 -6.43 0.44
C GLN A 31 2.12 -7.40 0.88
N LYS A 32 1.10 -6.93 1.62
CA LYS A 32 -0.07 -7.75 2.00
C LYS A 32 -0.83 -8.23 0.76
N GLU A 33 -1.02 -7.35 -0.21
CA GLU A 33 -1.72 -7.69 -1.45
C GLU A 33 -0.93 -8.68 -2.31
N LEU A 34 0.41 -8.57 -2.36
CA LEU A 34 1.27 -9.57 -3.00
C LEU A 34 1.15 -10.94 -2.34
N ALA A 35 1.12 -10.99 -1.00
CA ALA A 35 0.91 -12.24 -0.26
C ALA A 35 -0.48 -12.84 -0.52
N ALA A 36 -1.53 -12.01 -0.54
CA ALA A 36 -2.88 -12.43 -0.87
C ALA A 36 -2.98 -12.96 -2.31
N LEU A 37 -2.31 -12.29 -3.27
CA LEU A 37 -2.25 -12.72 -4.67
C LEU A 37 -1.58 -14.09 -4.79
N ALA A 38 -0.46 -14.31 -4.10
CA ALA A 38 0.22 -15.61 -4.09
C ALA A 38 -0.66 -16.73 -3.52
N LYS A 39 -1.40 -16.46 -2.43
CA LYS A 39 -2.35 -17.42 -1.86
C LYS A 39 -3.49 -17.73 -2.82
N SER A 40 -4.06 -16.71 -3.46
CA SER A 40 -5.11 -16.86 -4.46
C SER A 40 -4.66 -17.69 -5.66
N GLN A 41 -3.44 -17.45 -6.16
CA GLN A 41 -2.84 -18.25 -7.24
C GLN A 41 -2.73 -19.74 -6.89
N ALA A 42 -2.32 -20.07 -5.66
CA ALA A 42 -2.24 -21.46 -5.22
C ALA A 42 -3.62 -22.14 -5.19
N GLN A 43 -4.65 -21.43 -4.71
CA GLN A 43 -6.03 -21.94 -4.70
C GLN A 43 -6.60 -22.11 -6.11
N LEU A 44 -6.35 -21.16 -7.01
CA LEU A 44 -6.75 -21.25 -8.42
C LEU A 44 -6.13 -22.46 -9.11
N LEU A 45 -4.84 -22.74 -8.86
CA LEU A 45 -4.16 -23.92 -9.40
C LEU A 45 -4.78 -25.23 -8.89
N ALA A 46 -5.10 -25.31 -7.59
CA ALA A 46 -5.75 -26.48 -7.01
C ALA A 46 -7.11 -26.74 -7.66
N ILE A 47 -7.96 -25.71 -7.73
CA ILE A 47 -9.29 -25.80 -8.35
C ILE A 47 -9.18 -26.16 -9.83
N ARG A 48 -8.21 -25.59 -10.56
CA ARG A 48 -8.00 -25.89 -11.98
C ARG A 48 -7.63 -27.36 -12.18
N GLN A 49 -6.77 -27.91 -11.32
CA GLN A 49 -6.36 -29.29 -11.37
C GLN A 49 -7.53 -30.23 -11.05
N GLU A 50 -8.27 -29.98 -9.97
CA GLU A 50 -9.47 -30.74 -9.61
C GLU A 50 -10.52 -30.72 -10.74
N GLY A 51 -10.77 -29.54 -11.32
CA GLY A 51 -11.68 -29.40 -12.45
C GLY A 51 -11.22 -30.18 -13.68
N LYS A 52 -9.92 -30.14 -13.99
CA LYS A 52 -9.34 -30.92 -15.10
C LYS A 52 -9.53 -32.41 -14.91
N ASP A 53 -9.26 -32.90 -13.70
CA ASP A 53 -9.34 -34.33 -13.38
C ASP A 53 -10.80 -34.82 -13.44
N ALA A 54 -11.74 -34.06 -12.88
CA ALA A 54 -13.17 -34.35 -12.97
C ALA A 54 -13.68 -34.36 -14.43
N ASN A 55 -13.16 -33.45 -15.25
CA ASN A 55 -13.51 -33.37 -16.66
C ASN A 55 -12.99 -34.59 -17.44
N THR A 56 -11.71 -34.95 -17.26
CA THR A 56 -11.13 -36.16 -17.86
C THR A 56 -11.95 -37.40 -17.49
N ALA A 57 -12.27 -37.59 -16.21
CA ALA A 57 -13.09 -38.73 -15.76
C ALA A 57 -14.48 -38.76 -16.41
N THR A 58 -15.10 -37.59 -16.59
CA THR A 58 -16.41 -37.46 -17.25
C THR A 58 -16.33 -37.81 -18.73
N LYS A 59 -15.29 -37.36 -19.44
CA LYS A 59 -15.06 -37.69 -20.85
C LYS A 59 -14.87 -39.19 -21.03
N GLU A 60 -13.98 -39.80 -20.24
CA GLU A 60 -13.72 -41.25 -20.29
C GLU A 60 -15.01 -42.05 -20.04
N THR A 61 -15.81 -41.65 -19.05
CA THR A 61 -17.10 -42.29 -18.76
C THR A 61 -18.09 -42.17 -19.92
N CYS A 62 -18.18 -40.99 -20.54
CA CYS A 62 -19.05 -40.76 -21.70
C CYS A 62 -18.61 -41.61 -22.90
N GLU A 63 -17.31 -41.68 -23.19
CA GLU A 63 -16.75 -42.47 -24.28
C GLU A 63 -16.98 -43.97 -24.08
N SER A 64 -16.71 -44.48 -22.88
CA SER A 64 -16.98 -45.88 -22.54
C SER A 64 -18.49 -46.21 -22.62
N SER A 65 -19.35 -45.28 -22.21
CA SER A 65 -20.80 -45.44 -22.28
C SER A 65 -21.29 -45.43 -23.73
N LEU A 66 -20.75 -44.54 -24.57
CA LEU A 66 -21.03 -44.51 -26.01
C LEU A 66 -20.71 -45.84 -26.66
N GLN A 67 -19.51 -46.37 -26.41
CA GLN A 67 -19.09 -47.67 -26.95
C GLN A 67 -20.01 -48.81 -26.46
N SER A 68 -20.36 -48.82 -25.18
CA SER A 68 -21.22 -49.84 -24.59
C SER A 68 -22.63 -49.83 -25.21
N VAL A 69 -23.22 -48.64 -25.40
CA VAL A 69 -24.55 -48.50 -26.02
C VAL A 69 -24.51 -48.87 -27.50
N GLN A 70 -23.44 -48.49 -28.23
CA GLN A 70 -23.25 -48.89 -29.62
C GLN A 70 -23.16 -50.42 -29.78
N ASN A 71 -22.42 -51.08 -28.90
CA ASN A 71 -22.35 -52.55 -28.88
C ASN A 71 -23.71 -53.17 -28.60
N ALA A 72 -24.52 -52.59 -27.70
CA ALA A 72 -25.87 -53.05 -27.42
C ALA A 72 -26.80 -52.91 -28.65
N ILE A 73 -26.69 -51.81 -29.41
CA ILE A 73 -27.45 -51.63 -30.67
C ILE A 73 -27.13 -52.75 -31.66
N VAL A 74 -25.84 -53.08 -31.82
CA VAL A 74 -25.38 -54.19 -32.68
C VAL A 74 -25.94 -55.52 -32.20
N ALA A 75 -25.83 -55.82 -30.91
CA ALA A 75 -26.33 -57.06 -30.33
C ALA A 75 -27.86 -57.21 -30.51
N VAL A 76 -28.64 -56.14 -30.30
CA VAL A 76 -30.10 -56.14 -30.53
C VAL A 76 -30.42 -56.40 -31.99
N ARG A 77 -29.69 -55.78 -32.92
CA ARG A 77 -29.86 -56.03 -34.37
C ARG A 77 -29.63 -57.48 -34.73
N ASP A 78 -28.52 -58.05 -34.25
CA ASP A 78 -28.11 -59.40 -34.60
C ASP A 78 -29.06 -60.43 -33.98
N TYR A 79 -29.42 -60.27 -32.71
CA TYR A 79 -30.34 -61.17 -32.01
C TYR A 79 -31.74 -61.20 -32.62
N THR A 80 -32.23 -60.05 -33.10
CA THR A 80 -33.57 -59.92 -33.67
C THR A 80 -33.62 -60.15 -35.19
N ASN A 81 -32.51 -60.56 -35.82
CA ASN A 81 -32.38 -60.68 -37.28
C ASN A 81 -32.85 -59.41 -38.01
N GLY A 82 -32.49 -58.23 -37.49
CA GLY A 82 -32.91 -56.93 -38.03
C GLY A 82 -34.24 -56.38 -37.48
N GLY A 83 -34.96 -57.14 -36.64
CA GLY A 83 -36.13 -56.65 -35.88
C GLY A 83 -35.78 -55.65 -34.77
N GLY A 84 -36.69 -55.43 -33.81
CA GLY A 84 -36.39 -54.61 -32.61
C GLY A 84 -36.17 -53.11 -32.85
N GLN A 85 -36.71 -52.55 -33.94
CA GLN A 85 -36.49 -51.15 -34.36
C GLN A 85 -36.71 -50.14 -33.23
N ASN A 86 -37.82 -50.24 -32.49
CA ASN A 86 -38.15 -49.30 -31.42
C ASN A 86 -37.09 -49.24 -30.32
N VAL A 87 -36.51 -50.39 -29.95
CA VAL A 87 -35.44 -50.46 -28.94
C VAL A 87 -34.14 -49.86 -29.48
N ARG A 88 -33.81 -50.12 -30.75
CA ARG A 88 -32.63 -49.52 -31.38
C ARG A 88 -32.77 -48.00 -31.49
N THR A 89 -33.92 -47.48 -31.92
CA THR A 89 -34.17 -46.03 -31.98
C THR A 89 -34.00 -45.36 -30.61
N LEU A 90 -34.45 -46.02 -29.54
CA LEU A 90 -34.24 -45.51 -28.19
C LEU A 90 -32.75 -45.47 -27.81
N LEU A 91 -31.99 -46.53 -28.11
CA LEU A 91 -30.56 -46.58 -27.84
C LEU A 91 -29.77 -45.58 -28.71
N GLU A 92 -30.17 -45.38 -29.96
CA GLU A 92 -29.60 -44.36 -30.86
C GLU A 92 -29.83 -42.94 -30.32
N ALA A 93 -31.00 -42.67 -29.72
CA ALA A 93 -31.26 -41.41 -29.04
C ALA A 93 -30.33 -41.21 -27.82
N VAL A 94 -30.05 -42.28 -27.05
CA VAL A 94 -29.07 -42.25 -25.95
C VAL A 94 -27.66 -41.96 -26.48
N VAL A 95 -27.24 -42.57 -27.59
CA VAL A 95 -25.95 -42.26 -28.24
C VAL A 95 -25.88 -40.78 -28.64
N GLY A 96 -26.93 -40.24 -29.24
CA GLY A 96 -27.00 -38.82 -29.60
C GLY A 96 -26.89 -37.89 -28.37
N ALA A 97 -27.55 -38.25 -27.27
CA ALA A 97 -27.47 -37.49 -26.02
C ALA A 97 -26.05 -37.52 -25.42
N LEU A 98 -25.41 -38.69 -25.37
CA LEU A 98 -24.04 -38.84 -24.87
C LEU A 98 -23.01 -38.10 -25.75
N ALA A 99 -23.17 -38.12 -27.08
CA ALA A 99 -22.31 -37.37 -27.99
C ALA A 99 -22.47 -35.85 -27.81
N THR A 100 -23.70 -35.39 -27.57
CA THR A 100 -23.97 -33.98 -27.24
C THR A 100 -23.33 -33.59 -25.92
N GLN A 101 -23.45 -34.44 -24.89
CA GLN A 101 -22.82 -34.22 -23.59
C GLN A 101 -21.29 -34.13 -23.71
N LEU A 102 -20.65 -35.05 -24.44
CA LEU A 102 -19.20 -35.05 -24.65
C LEU A 102 -18.74 -33.74 -25.34
N THR A 103 -19.54 -33.26 -26.30
CA THR A 103 -19.27 -31.97 -26.97
C THR A 103 -19.37 -30.80 -25.99
N SER A 104 -20.41 -30.74 -25.16
CA SER A 104 -20.58 -29.69 -24.14
C SER A 104 -19.41 -29.66 -23.16
N VAL A 105 -19.04 -30.83 -22.63
CA VAL A 105 -17.94 -31.00 -21.67
C VAL A 105 -16.59 -30.57 -22.28
N ASN A 106 -16.34 -30.85 -23.56
CA ASN A 106 -15.15 -30.37 -24.27
C ASN A 106 -15.14 -28.84 -24.42
N MET A 107 -16.26 -28.25 -24.87
CA MET A 107 -16.37 -26.81 -25.04
C MET A 107 -16.22 -26.05 -23.72
N GLU A 108 -16.79 -26.58 -22.63
CA GLU A 108 -16.63 -26.03 -21.29
C GLU A 108 -15.17 -26.11 -20.82
N GLU A 109 -14.47 -27.22 -21.07
CA GLU A 109 -13.04 -27.36 -20.73
C GLU A 109 -12.17 -26.33 -21.44
N ASP A 110 -12.40 -26.15 -22.74
CA ASP A 110 -11.62 -25.22 -23.56
C ASP A 110 -11.84 -23.77 -23.07
N GLY A 111 -13.09 -23.44 -22.69
CA GLY A 111 -13.43 -22.17 -22.07
C GLY A 111 -12.73 -21.96 -20.73
N LEU A 112 -12.77 -22.97 -19.84
CA LEU A 112 -12.10 -22.93 -18.54
C LEU A 112 -10.58 -22.84 -18.67
N ALA A 113 -9.98 -23.57 -19.61
CA ALA A 113 -8.55 -23.52 -19.89
C ALA A 113 -8.12 -22.13 -20.38
N SER A 114 -8.83 -21.56 -21.37
CA SER A 114 -8.55 -20.21 -21.87
C SER A 114 -8.75 -19.14 -20.80
N GLY A 115 -9.80 -19.25 -19.98
CA GLY A 115 -10.05 -18.34 -18.87
C GLY A 115 -8.94 -18.40 -17.81
N PHE A 116 -8.49 -19.61 -17.49
CA PHE A 116 -7.38 -19.83 -16.57
C PHE A 116 -6.07 -19.22 -17.08
N ASP A 117 -5.74 -19.42 -18.36
CA ASP A 117 -4.53 -18.85 -18.96
C ASP A 117 -4.52 -17.32 -18.90
N LYS A 118 -5.66 -16.68 -19.19
CA LYS A 118 -5.82 -15.22 -19.06
C LYS A 118 -5.65 -14.77 -17.62
N MET A 119 -6.25 -15.48 -16.66
CA MET A 119 -6.11 -15.16 -15.24
C MET A 119 -4.65 -15.27 -14.77
N VAL A 120 -3.93 -16.30 -15.20
CA VAL A 120 -2.50 -16.46 -14.91
C VAL A 120 -1.69 -15.29 -15.45
N GLN A 121 -1.94 -14.87 -16.70
CA GLN A 121 -1.27 -13.72 -17.31
C GLN A 121 -1.55 -12.41 -16.57
N ILE A 122 -2.83 -12.13 -16.27
CA ILE A 122 -3.22 -10.93 -15.52
C ILE A 122 -2.54 -10.91 -14.15
N ASN A 123 -2.60 -12.02 -13.42
CA ASN A 123 -1.96 -12.10 -12.10
C ASN A 123 -0.44 -11.93 -12.17
N ALA A 124 0.22 -12.44 -13.22
CA ALA A 124 1.65 -12.24 -13.43
C ALA A 124 1.99 -10.76 -13.67
N MET A 125 1.20 -10.06 -14.49
CA MET A 125 1.36 -8.62 -14.73
C MET A 125 1.09 -7.81 -13.46
N THR A 126 0.00 -8.09 -12.75
CA THR A 126 -0.34 -7.44 -11.48
C THR A 126 0.75 -7.64 -10.44
N LYS A 127 1.30 -8.85 -10.32
CA LYS A 127 2.43 -9.12 -9.44
C LYS A 127 3.65 -8.27 -9.79
N ALA A 128 4.03 -8.24 -11.07
CA ALA A 128 5.20 -7.47 -11.52
C ALA A 128 5.04 -5.97 -11.26
N LEU A 129 3.85 -5.41 -11.49
CA LEU A 129 3.55 -4.01 -11.18
C LEU A 129 3.69 -3.72 -9.69
N LYS A 130 3.06 -4.54 -8.83
CA LYS A 130 3.13 -4.36 -7.38
C LYS A 130 4.55 -4.54 -6.81
N GLU A 131 5.33 -5.47 -7.36
CA GLU A 131 6.74 -5.62 -6.99
C GLU A 131 7.56 -4.37 -7.34
N LYS A 132 7.24 -3.72 -8.47
CA LYS A 132 7.85 -2.45 -8.85
C LYS A 132 7.43 -1.29 -7.94
N ASP A 133 6.16 -1.24 -7.54
CA ASP A 133 5.67 -0.23 -6.59
C ASP A 133 6.36 -0.39 -5.22
N VAL A 134 6.51 -1.62 -4.73
CA VAL A 134 7.25 -1.92 -3.51
C VAL A 134 8.71 -1.48 -3.64
N GLU A 135 9.39 -1.80 -4.74
CA GLU A 135 10.79 -1.41 -4.99
C GLU A 135 10.94 0.11 -5.01
N HIS A 136 10.05 0.81 -5.71
CA HIS A 136 10.06 2.27 -5.83
C HIS A 136 9.80 2.94 -4.48
N ASN A 137 8.69 2.59 -3.83
CA ASN A 137 8.27 3.23 -2.58
C ASN A 137 9.24 2.92 -1.44
N THR A 138 9.89 1.75 -1.43
CA THR A 138 10.96 1.44 -0.46
C THR A 138 12.17 2.34 -0.66
N ARG A 139 12.54 2.66 -1.91
CA ARG A 139 13.62 3.61 -2.21
C ARG A 139 13.24 5.02 -1.78
N GLU A 140 12.03 5.47 -2.12
CA GLU A 140 11.54 6.79 -1.70
C GLU A 140 11.47 6.91 -0.18
N GLN A 141 11.01 5.86 0.51
CA GLN A 141 10.99 5.81 1.97
C GLN A 141 12.39 5.99 2.56
N THR A 142 13.39 5.36 1.96
CA THR A 142 14.78 5.51 2.38
C THR A 142 15.29 6.92 2.17
N SER A 143 14.95 7.57 1.05
CA SER A 143 15.30 8.96 0.78
C SER A 143 14.60 9.92 1.74
N ALA A 144 13.28 9.76 1.93
CA ALA A 144 12.48 10.56 2.86
C ALA A 144 12.98 10.43 4.31
N ALA A 145 13.42 9.23 4.72
CA ALA A 145 14.02 9.02 6.04
C ALA A 145 15.35 9.78 6.22
N ARG A 146 16.17 9.90 5.17
CA ARG A 146 17.39 10.72 5.20
C ARG A 146 17.05 12.20 5.28
N GLU A 147 16.15 12.67 4.43
CA GLU A 147 15.69 14.06 4.44
C GLU A 147 15.08 14.47 5.78
N LEU A 148 14.28 13.58 6.39
CA LEU A 148 13.72 13.80 7.72
C LEU A 148 14.81 13.92 8.78
N SER A 149 15.83 13.06 8.72
CA SER A 149 16.96 13.13 9.65
C SER A 149 17.74 14.43 9.49
N GLU A 150 18.01 14.85 8.25
CA GLU A 150 18.71 16.10 7.96
C GLU A 150 17.90 17.30 8.44
N ALA A 151 16.62 17.40 8.06
CA ALA A 151 15.73 18.48 8.46
C ALA A 151 15.57 18.56 9.99
N SER A 152 15.51 17.42 10.68
CA SER A 152 15.41 17.36 12.14
C SER A 152 16.67 17.89 12.83
N ASN A 153 17.85 17.49 12.33
CA ASN A 153 19.13 17.98 12.85
C ASN A 153 19.27 19.49 12.63
N ASP A 154 18.91 19.95 11.42
CA ASP A 154 18.92 21.35 11.04
C ASP A 154 17.99 22.21 11.89
N HIS A 155 16.75 21.73 12.12
CA HIS A 155 15.80 22.37 13.02
C HIS A 155 16.37 22.49 14.45
N GLY A 156 16.99 21.41 14.95
CA GLY A 156 17.64 21.39 16.26
C GLY A 156 18.73 22.46 16.39
N ALA A 157 19.65 22.51 15.43
CA ALA A 157 20.73 23.50 15.40
C ALA A 157 20.21 24.95 15.34
N THR A 158 19.22 25.23 14.48
CA THR A 158 18.63 26.58 14.38
C THR A 158 17.93 26.99 15.68
N ASN A 159 17.29 26.05 16.39
CA ASN A 159 16.68 26.33 17.69
C ASN A 159 17.71 26.63 18.77
N GLU A 160 18.84 25.93 18.79
CA GLU A 160 19.95 26.22 19.69
C GLU A 160 20.52 27.62 19.46
N GLU A 161 20.76 27.99 18.20
CA GLU A 161 21.22 29.33 17.82
C GLU A 161 20.19 30.41 18.19
N LEU A 162 18.91 30.16 17.92
CA LEU A 162 17.83 31.08 18.26
C LEU A 162 17.75 31.31 19.77
N GLY A 163 17.90 30.25 20.58
CA GLY A 163 17.98 30.35 22.04
C GLY A 163 19.15 31.23 22.49
N ALA A 164 20.35 30.99 21.93
CA ALA A 164 21.53 31.78 22.25
C ALA A 164 21.38 33.28 21.87
N VAL A 165 20.76 33.57 20.73
CA VAL A 165 20.48 34.95 20.29
C VAL A 165 19.45 35.63 21.20
N LYS A 166 18.38 34.94 21.58
CA LYS A 166 17.38 35.46 22.53
C LYS A 166 18.00 35.77 23.89
N ASP A 167 18.87 34.90 24.40
CA ASP A 167 19.59 35.11 25.65
C ASP A 167 20.53 36.33 25.58
N TYR A 168 21.27 36.46 24.47
CA TYR A 168 22.14 37.61 24.24
C TYR A 168 21.34 38.91 24.13
N GLN A 169 20.21 38.89 23.42
CA GLN A 169 19.29 40.02 23.30
C GLN A 169 18.74 40.44 24.66
N ALA A 170 18.36 39.49 25.52
CA ALA A 170 17.89 39.79 26.87
C ALA A 170 18.97 40.49 27.72
N LYS A 171 20.23 40.03 27.64
CA LYS A 171 21.37 40.68 28.29
C LYS A 171 21.62 42.09 27.76
N LEU A 172 21.52 42.31 26.45
CA LEU A 172 21.64 43.63 25.85
C LEU A 172 20.51 44.56 26.31
N GLN A 173 19.26 44.09 26.33
CA GLN A 173 18.14 44.88 26.84
C GLN A 173 18.37 45.32 28.28
N GLN A 174 18.86 44.44 29.16
CA GLN A 174 19.21 44.81 30.54
C GLN A 174 20.30 45.90 30.64
N ARG A 175 21.27 45.89 29.71
CA ARG A 175 22.40 46.85 29.71
C ARG A 175 22.06 48.18 29.05
N CYS A 176 21.17 48.18 28.06
CA CYS A 176 20.97 49.32 27.16
C CYS A 176 19.61 50.00 27.31
N VAL A 177 18.60 49.33 27.87
CA VAL A 177 17.30 49.95 28.17
C VAL A 177 17.34 50.45 29.61
N ALA A 178 17.47 51.78 29.77
CA ALA A 178 17.47 52.40 31.08
C ALA A 178 16.18 52.04 31.82
N LYS A 179 16.32 51.42 33.01
CA LYS A 179 15.20 51.21 33.91
C LYS A 179 14.65 52.59 34.29
N PRO A 180 13.38 52.91 34.05
CA PRO A 180 12.83 54.20 34.44
C PRO A 180 12.92 54.32 35.96
N GLU A 181 13.71 55.29 36.42
CA GLU A 181 13.90 55.62 37.82
C GLU A 181 12.54 55.99 38.44
N SER A 182 12.22 55.51 39.65
CA SER A 182 11.02 55.98 40.33
C SER A 182 11.09 57.50 40.55
N TYR A 183 9.94 58.17 40.61
CA TYR A 183 9.91 59.61 40.89
C TYR A 183 10.57 59.94 42.24
N THR A 184 10.38 59.07 43.23
CA THR A 184 10.95 59.18 44.57
C THR A 184 12.47 59.11 44.56
N GLU A 185 13.07 58.15 43.87
CA GLU A 185 14.54 58.02 43.77
C GLU A 185 15.15 59.19 42.99
N ARG A 186 14.49 59.66 41.92
CA ARG A 186 14.91 60.87 41.18
C ARG A 186 14.89 62.11 42.05
N LYS A 187 13.81 62.29 42.82
CA LYS A 187 13.65 63.43 43.70
C LYS A 187 14.74 63.43 44.79
N GLN A 188 14.96 62.30 45.44
CA GLN A 188 15.98 62.17 46.49
C GLN A 188 17.38 62.46 45.94
N ARG A 189 17.76 61.89 44.80
CA ARG A 189 19.06 62.14 44.16
C ARG A 189 19.28 63.63 43.85
N ARG A 190 18.23 64.31 43.38
CA ARG A 190 18.26 65.77 43.12
C ARG A 190 18.33 66.58 44.41
N GLU A 191 17.66 66.17 45.47
CA GLU A 191 17.75 66.82 46.78
C GLU A 191 19.16 66.69 47.37
N GLU A 192 19.78 65.51 47.25
CA GLU A 192 21.18 65.26 47.64
C GLU A 192 22.17 66.08 46.79
N GLU A 193 21.95 66.16 45.47
CA GLU A 193 22.75 66.98 44.56
C GLU A 193 22.64 68.48 44.88
N ILE A 194 21.41 68.98 45.10
CA ILE A 194 21.18 70.39 45.50
C ILE A 194 21.83 70.68 46.86
N ALA A 195 21.78 69.75 47.81
CA ALA A 195 22.44 69.92 49.10
C ALA A 195 23.97 69.99 48.96
N GLY A 196 24.58 69.06 48.21
CA GLY A 196 26.02 69.07 47.96
C GLY A 196 26.51 70.29 47.18
N LEU A 197 25.72 70.79 46.22
CA LEU A 197 26.02 72.03 45.51
C LEU A 197 25.99 73.24 46.46
N LYS A 198 25.00 73.32 47.36
CA LYS A 198 24.92 74.39 48.37
C LYS A 198 26.06 74.33 49.39
N GLU A 199 26.48 73.15 49.82
CA GLU A 199 27.62 72.98 50.71
C GLU A 199 28.95 73.39 50.03
N SER A 200 29.07 73.12 48.73
CA SER A 200 30.24 73.52 47.93
C SER A 200 30.28 75.04 47.68
N GLU A 201 29.12 75.67 47.47
CA GLU A 201 29.00 77.13 47.39
C GLU A 201 29.27 77.82 48.73
N ALA A 202 28.97 77.17 49.85
CA ALA A 202 29.23 77.70 51.20
C ALA A 202 30.68 77.51 51.69
N SER A 203 31.47 76.69 50.99
CA SER A 203 32.85 76.33 51.37
C SER A 203 33.93 77.00 50.49
N ASN A 204 33.52 77.91 49.59
CA ASN A 204 34.37 78.82 48.80
C ASN A 204 34.16 80.28 49.26
#